data_AF-A0A3N5Y3D1-F1
#
_entry.id   AF-A0A3N5Y3D1-F1
#
_cell.length_a   1.000
_cell.length_b   1.000
_cell.length_c   1.000
_cell.angle_alpha   90.00
_cell.angle_beta   90.00
_cell.angle_gamma   90.00
#
_symmetry.space_group_name_H-M   'P 1'
#
loop_
_entity.id
_entity.type
_entity.pdbx_description
1 polymer ?
#
loop_
_entity_poly.entity_id
_entity_poly.type
_entity_poly.pdbx_seq_one_letter_code
_entity_poly.pdbx_strand_id
1 'polypeptide(L)'
;YAAGVCHVGIVRQFDWIENLPVGLGDVSTFPALFAELIRRGWSDGDLRKLAGDNLQRVLRATEATAARLQRERPPSTRTIEELDGASRTTS
;
A
#
# COMPACT_ATOMS: atom_id res chain seq x y z
N TYR A 1 -13.34 -8.83 -11.30
CA TYR A 1 -12.85 -9.52 -10.09
C TYR A 1 -12.50 -8.47 -9.05
N ALA A 2 -12.96 -8.64 -7.80
CA ALA A 2 -12.57 -7.76 -6.70
C ALA A 2 -11.36 -8.35 -5.96
N ALA A 3 -10.50 -7.49 -5.40
CA ALA A 3 -9.41 -7.93 -4.53
C ALA A 3 -10.00 -8.46 -3.21
N GLY A 4 -9.58 -9.67 -2.79
CA GLY A 4 -10.04 -10.28 -1.53
C GLY A 4 -9.40 -9.65 -0.29
N VAL A 5 -9.90 -9.97 0.90
CA VAL A 5 -9.49 -9.39 2.20
C VAL A 5 -7.97 -9.44 2.45
N CYS A 6 -7.25 -10.40 1.88
CA CYS A 6 -5.78 -10.48 2.00
C CYS A 6 -5.01 -9.40 1.22
N HIS A 7 -5.71 -8.54 0.46
CA HIS A 7 -5.12 -7.58 -0.48
C HIS A 7 -5.60 -6.15 -0.25
N VAL A 8 -6.27 -5.87 0.88
CA VAL A 8 -6.73 -4.54 1.25
C VAL A 8 -5.90 -3.94 2.38
N GLY A 9 -5.79 -2.62 2.39
CA GLY A 9 -5.13 -1.84 3.43
C GLY A 9 -5.80 -0.47 3.57
N ILE A 10 -5.45 0.26 4.63
CA ILE A 10 -5.96 1.60 4.91
C ILE A 10 -4.81 2.59 4.78
N VAL A 11 -5.06 3.71 4.10
CA VAL A 11 -4.12 4.83 4.01
C VAL A 11 -4.79 6.12 4.48
N ARG A 12 -4.05 6.91 5.25
CA ARG A 12 -4.47 8.25 5.67
C ARG A 12 -4.26 9.22 4.52
N GLN A 13 -5.29 10.00 4.20
CA GLN A 13 -5.19 11.16 3.29
C GLN A 13 -5.69 12.47 3.91
N PHE A 14 -5.91 12.53 5.23
CA PHE A 14 -6.60 13.64 5.92
C PHE A 14 -6.06 15.04 5.58
N ASP A 15 -4.75 15.22 5.44
CA ASP A 15 -4.15 16.54 5.17
C ASP A 15 -4.15 16.91 3.69
N TRP A 16 -4.57 16.00 2.80
CA TRP A 16 -4.49 16.15 1.35
C TRP A 16 -5.85 16.27 0.67
N ILE A 17 -6.95 16.08 1.40
CA ILE A 17 -8.31 16.16 0.86
C ILE A 17 -9.19 17.03 1.75
N GLU A 18 -9.98 17.90 1.13
CA GLU A 18 -10.84 18.85 1.85
C GLU A 18 -12.12 18.19 2.37
N ASN A 19 -12.64 17.19 1.65
CA ASN A 19 -13.90 16.53 1.96
C ASN A 19 -13.65 15.14 2.57
N LEU A 20 -13.74 15.06 3.89
CA LEU A 20 -13.62 13.81 4.62
C LEU A 20 -14.99 13.15 4.85
N PRO A 21 -15.05 11.80 4.86
CA PRO A 21 -16.28 11.12 5.25
C PRO A 21 -16.70 11.53 6.65
N VAL A 22 -18.00 11.74 6.86
CA VAL A 22 -18.55 12.06 8.18
C VAL A 22 -18.18 10.95 9.16
N GLY A 23 -17.61 11.33 10.30
CA GLY A 23 -17.13 10.39 11.31
C GLY A 23 -15.74 9.80 11.05
N LEU A 24 -15.06 10.20 9.96
CA LEU A 24 -13.67 9.81 9.65
C LEU A 24 -12.77 11.03 9.39
N GLY A 25 -12.81 12.01 10.29
CA GLY A 25 -12.12 13.30 10.15
C GLY A 25 -10.62 13.28 10.48
N ASP A 26 -10.16 12.31 11.28
CA ASP A 26 -8.76 12.21 11.69
C ASP A 26 -8.37 10.78 12.11
N VAL A 27 -7.11 10.58 12.53
CA VAL A 27 -6.60 9.25 12.89
C VAL A 27 -7.26 8.64 14.12
N SER A 28 -7.80 9.45 15.03
CA SER A 28 -8.52 8.96 16.21
C SER A 28 -9.86 8.28 15.84
N THR A 29 -10.33 8.45 14.60
CA THR A 29 -11.60 7.91 14.14
C THR A 29 -11.53 6.48 13.57
N PHE A 30 -10.33 5.92 13.36
CA PHE A 30 -10.20 4.54 12.86
C PHE A 30 -10.99 3.49 13.67
N PRO A 31 -11.10 3.55 15.01
CA PRO A 31 -11.95 2.62 15.76
C PRO A 31 -13.40 2.58 15.28
N ALA A 32 -13.97 3.71 14.82
CA ALA A 32 -15.34 3.75 14.28
C ALA A 32 -15.47 2.95 12.97
N LEU A 33 -14.44 3.00 12.11
CA LEU A 33 -14.37 2.17 10.91
C LEU A 33 -14.33 0.68 11.26
N PHE A 34 -13.50 0.28 12.22
CA PHE A 34 -13.40 -1.11 12.65
C PHE A 34 -14.71 -1.61 13.28
N ALA A 35 -15.38 -0.78 14.10
CA ALA A 35 -16.69 -1.10 14.66
C ALA A 35 -17.73 -1.36 13.56
N GLU A 36 -17.75 -0.54 12.51
CA GLU A 36 -18.67 -0.72 11.39
C GLU A 36 -18.36 -2.00 10.57
N LEU A 37 -17.08 -2.36 10.41
CA LEU A 37 -16.69 -3.61 9.75
C LEU A 37 -17.08 -4.85 10.58
N ILE A 38 -16.93 -4.79 11.90
CA ILE A 38 -17.43 -5.83 12.82
C ILE A 38 -18.94 -5.99 12.64
N ARG A 39 -19.70 -4.89 12.62
CA ARG A 39 -21.16 -4.92 12.41
C ARG A 39 -21.56 -5.56 11.07
N ARG A 40 -20.69 -5.45 10.06
CA ARG A 40 -20.85 -6.06 8.72
C ARG A 40 -20.38 -7.52 8.66
N GLY A 41 -19.97 -8.11 9.78
CA GLY A 41 -19.61 -9.53 9.86
C GLY A 41 -18.17 -9.84 9.48
N TRP A 42 -17.27 -8.85 9.48
CA TRP A 42 -15.84 -9.12 9.33
C TRP A 42 -15.33 -9.90 10.54
N SER A 43 -14.59 -10.97 10.28
CA SER A 43 -13.97 -11.78 11.35
C SER A 43 -12.78 -11.04 11.97
N ASP A 44 -12.41 -11.39 13.20
CA ASP A 44 -11.18 -10.90 13.84
C ASP A 44 -9.93 -11.12 12.97
N GLY A 45 -9.90 -12.25 12.25
CA GLY A 45 -8.82 -12.55 11.30
C GLY A 45 -8.78 -11.60 10.11
N ASP A 46 -9.93 -11.11 9.64
CA ASP A 46 -10.02 -10.16 8.54
C ASP A 46 -9.67 -8.74 8.99
N LEU A 47 -10.08 -8.37 10.19
CA LEU A 47 -9.72 -7.09 10.80
C LEU A 47 -8.22 -7.01 11.09
N ARG A 48 -7.60 -8.11 11.56
CA ARG A 48 -6.14 -8.17 11.78
C ARG A 48 -5.36 -8.03 10.47
N LYS A 49 -5.84 -8.66 9.39
CA LYS A 49 -5.29 -8.47 8.04
C LYS A 49 -5.34 -7.02 7.61
N LEU A 50 -6.49 -6.38 7.77
CA LEU A 50 -6.70 -4.97 7.42
C LEU A 50 -5.85 -4.02 8.27
N ALA A 51 -5.74 -4.29 9.58
CA ALA A 51 -5.00 -3.45 10.51
C ALA A 51 -3.48 -3.48 10.29
N GLY A 52 -2.94 -4.59 9.77
CA GLY A 52 -1.50 -4.63 9.51
C GLY A 52 -0.94 -5.91 8.91
N ASP A 53 -1.55 -7.09 9.08
CA ASP A 53 -0.89 -8.33 8.62
C ASP A 53 -0.67 -8.32 7.09
N ASN A 54 -1.58 -7.71 6.33
CA ASN A 54 -1.41 -7.57 4.88
C ASN A 54 -0.19 -6.71 4.53
N LEU A 55 -0.03 -5.56 5.20
CA LEU A 55 1.12 -4.67 4.99
C LEU A 55 2.42 -5.38 5.35
N GLN A 56 2.48 -6.01 6.53
CA GLN A 56 3.67 -6.71 6.99
C GLN A 56 4.04 -7.89 6.08
N ARG A 57 3.04 -8.63 5.56
CA ARG A 57 3.26 -9.71 4.59
C ARG A 57 3.91 -9.18 3.32
N VAL A 58 3.44 -8.05 2.79
CA VAL A 58 4.00 -7.42 1.60
C VAL A 58 5.42 -6.92 1.86
N LEU A 59 5.66 -6.25 2.98
CA LEU A 59 7.00 -5.76 3.35
C LEU A 59 8.01 -6.91 3.44
N ARG A 60 7.68 -8.00 4.14
CA ARG A 60 8.53 -9.20 4.22
C ARG A 60 8.82 -9.82 2.85
N ALA A 61 7.82 -9.89 1.97
CA ALA A 61 8.01 -10.40 0.61
C ALA A 61 8.92 -9.50 -0.23
N THR A 62 8.78 -8.17 -0.09
CA THR A 62 9.64 -7.17 -0.72
C THR A 62 11.08 -7.29 -0.23
N GLU A 63 11.30 -7.41 1.08
CA GLU A 63 12.62 -7.60 1.69
C GLU A 63 13.29 -8.89 1.19
N ALA A 64 12.57 -10.00 1.15
CA ALA A 64 13.09 -11.27 0.62
C ALA A 64 13.49 -11.16 -0.86
N THR A 65 12.69 -10.45 -1.65
CA THR A 65 12.98 -10.19 -3.07
C THR A 65 14.21 -9.29 -3.23
N ALA A 66 14.31 -8.22 -2.45
CA ALA A 66 15.46 -7.32 -2.46
C ALA A 66 16.76 -8.07 -2.09
N ALA A 67 16.73 -8.86 -1.01
CA ALA A 67 17.88 -9.65 -0.56
C ALA A 67 18.32 -10.67 -1.60
N ARG A 68 17.38 -11.28 -2.34
CA ARG A 68 17.69 -12.16 -3.47
C ARG A 68 18.39 -11.40 -4.60
N LEU A 69 17.79 -10.30 -5.06
CA LEU A 69 18.32 -9.52 -6.20
C LEU A 69 19.70 -8.92 -5.93
N GLN A 70 19.97 -8.49 -4.69
CA GLN A 70 21.28 -7.96 -4.28
C GLN A 70 22.41 -9.00 -4.36
N ARG A 71 22.08 -10.31 -4.24
CA ARG A 71 23.06 -11.39 -4.43
C ARG A 71 23.25 -11.78 -5.90
N GLU A 72 22.24 -11.52 -6.73
CA GLU A 72 22.24 -11.92 -8.14
C GLU A 72 22.89 -10.86 -9.05
N ARG A 73 22.81 -9.58 -8.71
CA ARG A 73 23.34 -8.49 -9.55
C ARG A 73 23.64 -7.22 -8.77
N PRO A 74 24.61 -6.40 -9.23
CA PRO A 74 24.79 -5.04 -8.71
C PRO A 74 23.60 -4.12 -9.06
N PRO A 75 23.48 -2.96 -8.41
CA PRO A 75 22.52 -1.92 -8.81
C PRO A 75 22.73 -1.49 -10.26
N SER A 76 21.64 -1.14 -10.94
CA SER A 76 21.73 -0.54 -12.28
C SER A 76 22.26 0.90 -12.16
N THR A 77 23.24 1.25 -13.00
CA THR A 77 23.71 2.62 -13.20
C THR A 77 23.21 3.22 -14.51
N ARG A 78 22.31 2.53 -15.22
CA ARG A 78 21.82 2.96 -16.52
C ARG A 78 20.97 4.22 -16.44
N THR A 79 21.13 5.10 -17.42
CA THR A 79 20.37 6.35 -17.50
C THR A 79 19.06 6.16 -18.25
N ILE A 80 18.16 7.15 -18.17
CA ILE A 80 16.89 7.11 -18.90
C ILE A 80 17.12 7.12 -20.41
N GLU A 81 18.14 7.84 -20.89
CA GLU A 81 18.52 7.91 -22.31
C GLU A 81 19.01 6.55 -22.84
N GLU A 82 19.71 5.77 -22.02
CA GLU A 82 20.18 4.43 -22.37
C GLU A 82 19.06 3.37 -22.34
N LEU A 83 17.99 3.61 -21.60
CA LEU A 83 16.87 2.68 -21.43
C LEU A 83 15.74 2.94 -22.42
N ASP A 84 15.37 4.21 -22.57
CA ASP A 84 14.19 4.65 -23.33
C ASP A 84 14.57 5.30 -24.67
N GLY A 85 15.88 5.50 -24.91
CA GLY A 85 16.40 6.22 -26.05
C GLY A 85 16.31 7.74 -25.87
N ALA A 86 17.13 8.48 -26.63
CA ALA A 86 17.04 9.94 -26.67
C ALA A 86 15.71 10.39 -27.32
N SER A 87 14.67 10.59 -26.52
CA SER A 87 13.42 11.18 -27.00
C SER A 87 13.59 12.69 -27.20
N ARG A 88 14.00 13.04 -28.42
CA ARG A 88 13.84 14.32 -29.14
C ARG A 88 13.54 15.55 -28.29
N THR A 89 14.57 16.19 -27.76
CA THR A 89 14.53 17.63 -27.45
C THR A 89 14.75 18.41 -28.74
N THR A 90 13.71 18.46 -29.59
CA THR A 90 13.57 19.48 -30.62
C THR A 90 12.18 20.06 -30.54
N SER A 91 12.06 21.14 -29.79
CA SER A 91 11.30 22.35 -30.12
C SER A 91 11.74 23.47 -29.19
#